data_AF-K1QCZ2-F1
#
_entry.id   AF-K1QCZ2-F1
#
_cell.length_a   1.000
_cell.length_b   1.000
_cell.length_c   1.000
_cell.angle_alpha   90.00
_cell.angle_beta   90.00
_cell.angle_gamma   90.00
#
_symmetry.space_group_name_H-M   'P 1'
#
loop_
_entity.id
_entity.type
_entity.pdbx_description
1 polymer ?
#
loop_
_entity_poly.entity_id
_entity_poly.type
_entity_poly.pdbx_seq_one_letter_code
_entity_poly.pdbx_strand_id
1 'polypeptide(L)' 'MQGPAFKKTRAAVKTGQASSCWTYDGKIIVKLNNDKKITIRSEEDVNKLSATGKPRHPSYAAAAACNAD' A
#
# COMPACT_ATOMS: atom_id res chain seq x y z
N MET A 1 -10.60 -9.39 12.72
CA MET A 1 -9.62 -10.10 11.87
C MET A 1 -9.09 -9.13 10.82
N GLN A 2 -7.78 -9.00 10.63
CA GLN A 2 -7.21 -8.14 9.58
C GLN A 2 -7.27 -8.91 8.25
N GLY A 3 -8.12 -8.47 7.32
CA GLY A 3 -8.35 -9.14 6.04
C GLY A 3 -7.15 -9.09 5.07
N PRO A 4 -7.18 -9.87 3.96
CA PRO A 4 -6.11 -9.94 2.97
C PRO A 4 -5.75 -8.57 2.36
N ALA A 5 -6.72 -7.67 2.22
CA ALA A 5 -6.51 -6.30 1.77
C ALA A 5 -5.55 -5.52 2.69
N PHE A 6 -5.65 -5.67 4.02
CA PHE A 6 -4.79 -4.97 4.97
C PHE A 6 -3.33 -5.40 4.84
N LYS A 7 -3.07 -6.69 4.63
CA LYS A 7 -1.71 -7.21 4.43
C LYS A 7 -1.07 -6.64 3.17
N LYS A 8 -1.80 -6.64 2.04
CA LYS A 8 -1.31 -6.08 0.76
C LYS A 8 -1.08 -4.57 0.85
N THR A 9 -1.99 -3.83 1.47
CA THR A 9 -1.81 -2.38 1.69
C THR A 9 -0.58 -2.08 2.56
N ARG A 10 -0.34 -2.87 3.61
CA ARG A 10 0.84 -2.72 4.46
C ARG A 10 2.13 -3.05 3.70
N ALA A 11 2.08 -4.02 2.78
CA ALA A 11 3.19 -4.30 1.88
C ALA A 11 3.51 -3.09 0.99
N ALA A 12 2.49 -2.41 0.43
CA ALA A 12 2.69 -1.20 -0.37
C ALA A 12 3.33 -0.03 0.42
N VAL A 13 3.02 0.11 1.71
CA VAL A 13 3.74 1.06 2.58
C VAL A 13 5.20 0.62 2.79
N LYS A 14 5.42 -0.68 3.02
CA LYS A 14 6.77 -1.25 3.17
C LYS A 14 7.62 -1.16 1.92
N THR A 15 7.03 -1.19 0.73
CA THR A 15 7.72 -1.06 -0.56
C THR A 15 7.80 0.39 -1.05
N GLY A 16 7.43 1.36 -0.19
CA GLY A 16 7.52 2.78 -0.49
C GLY A 16 6.58 3.27 -1.59
N GLN A 17 5.57 2.46 -1.97
CA GLN A 17 4.49 2.86 -2.88
C GLN A 17 3.49 3.80 -2.21
N ALA A 18 3.36 3.67 -0.88
CA ALA A 18 2.56 4.54 -0.03
C ALA A 18 3.37 5.07 1.15
N SER A 19 2.97 6.22 1.69
CA SER A 19 3.60 6.87 2.84
C SER A 19 3.16 6.25 4.16
N SER A 20 1.87 5.96 4.32
CA SER A 20 1.32 5.40 5.56
C SER A 20 -0.04 4.75 5.30
N CYS A 21 -0.41 3.80 6.17
CA CYS A 21 -1.75 3.22 6.17
C CYS A 21 -2.28 3.07 7.59
N TRP A 22 -3.58 3.27 7.77
CA TRP A 22 -4.27 3.02 9.03
C TRP A 22 -5.68 2.48 8.75
N THR A 23 -6.27 1.86 9.76
CA THR A 23 -7.67 1.42 9.70
C THR A 23 -8.54 2.39 10.49
N TYR A 24 -9.69 2.73 9.93
CA TYR A 24 -10.69 3.58 10.57
C TYR A 24 -12.08 3.07 10.16
N ASP A 25 -12.93 2.77 11.14
CA ASP A 25 -14.31 2.33 10.88
C ASP A 25 -14.42 1.12 9.93
N GLY A 26 -13.54 0.12 10.12
CA GLY A 26 -13.47 -1.07 9.26
C GLY A 26 -12.90 -0.85 7.86
N LYS A 27 -12.53 0.40 7.51
CA LYS A 27 -11.97 0.78 6.20
C LYS A 27 -10.47 1.00 6.34
N ILE A 28 -9.72 0.68 5.29
CA ILE A 28 -8.27 0.89 5.28
C ILE A 28 -8.00 2.19 4.52
N ILE A 29 -7.39 3.16 5.18
CA ILE A 29 -7.02 4.45 4.59
C ILE A 29 -5.52 4.45 4.34
N VAL A 30 -5.13 4.87 3.14
CA VAL A 30 -3.74 4.91 2.70
C VAL A 30 -3.41 6.32 2.27
N LYS A 31 -2.32 6.85 2.79
CA LYS A 31 -1.71 8.10 2.34
C LYS A 31 -0.61 7.77 1.35
N LEU A 32 -0.74 8.28 0.12
CA LEU A 32 0.25 8.16 -0.93
C LEU A 32 1.39 9.18 -0.75
N ASN A 33 2.45 9.00 -1.52
CA ASN A 33 3.62 9.89 -1.51
C ASN A 33 3.37 11.28 -2.11
N ASN A 34 2.25 11.47 -2.80
CA ASN A 34 1.80 12.74 -3.38
C ASN A 34 0.74 13.43 -2.50
N ASP A 35 0.72 13.10 -1.20
CA ASP A 35 -0.26 13.55 -0.21
C ASP A 35 -1.74 13.21 -0.50
N LYS A 36 -2.02 12.48 -1.59
CA LYS A 36 -3.37 11.97 -1.86
C LYS A 36 -3.71 10.86 -0.88
N LYS A 37 -4.97 10.83 -0.46
CA LYS A 37 -5.52 9.78 0.39
C LYS A 37 -6.46 8.92 -0.45
N ILE A 38 -6.38 7.62 -0.26
CA ILE A 38 -7.25 6.64 -0.90
C ILE A 38 -7.79 5.72 0.18
N THR A 39 -9.07 5.40 0.05
CA THR A 39 -9.74 4.46 0.93
C THR A 39 -9.85 3.14 0.18
N ILE A 40 -9.27 2.10 0.75
CA ILE A 40 -9.36 0.74 0.25
C ILE A 40 -10.63 0.12 0.84
N ARG A 41 -11.57 -0.23 -0.03
CA ARG A 41 -12.82 -0.93 0.33
C ARG A 41 -12.86 -2.34 -0.26
N SER A 42 -12.17 -2.56 -1.37
CA SER A 42 -12.10 -3.83 -2.08
C SER A 42 -10.67 -4.18 -2.50
N GLU A 43 -10.46 -5.41 -2.97
CA GLU A 43 -9.16 -5.82 -3.53
C GLU A 43 -8.79 -5.04 -4.80
N GLU A 44 -9.77 -4.53 -5.55
CA GLU A 44 -9.49 -3.66 -6.70
C GLU A 44 -8.79 -2.36 -6.29
N ASP A 45 -9.19 -1.74 -5.17
CA ASP A 45 -8.54 -0.53 -4.68
C ASP A 45 -7.07 -0.80 -4.30
N VAL A 46 -6.78 -1.99 -3.79
CA VAL A 46 -5.41 -2.43 -3.49
C VAL A 46 -4.61 -2.62 -4.78
N ASN A 47 -5.19 -3.21 -5.82
CA ASN A 47 -4.50 -3.38 -7.10
C ASN A 47 -4.19 -2.03 -7.76
N LYS A 48 -5.10 -1.05 -7.65
CA LYS A 48 -4.85 0.33 -8.11
C LYS A 48 -3.72 1.02 -7.34
N LEU A 49 -3.56 0.73 -6.05
CA LEU A 49 -2.45 1.21 -5.23
C LEU A 49 -1.10 0.70 -5.78
N SER A 50 -0.99 -0.59 -6.07
CA SER A 50 0.23 -1.17 -6.62
C SER A 50 0.54 -0.70 -8.05
N ALA A 51 -0.47 -0.39 -8.86
CA ALA A 51 -0.27 0.14 -10.21
C ALA A 51 0.16 1.61 -10.25
N THR A 52 -0.27 2.42 -9.26
CA THR A 52 0.02 3.87 -9.21
C THR A 52 1.22 4.24 -8.36
N GLY A 53 1.65 3.33 -7.48
CA GLY A 53 2.75 3.54 -6.56
C GLY A 53 4.10 3.53 -7.27
N LYS A 54 4.58 4.68 -7.72
CA LYS A 54 6.01 4.88 -7.97
C LYS A 54 6.74 4.83 -6.62
N PRO A 55 7.69 3.92 -6.42
CA PRO A 55 8.44 3.83 -5.18
C PRO A 55 9.17 5.15 -4.94
N ARG A 56 9.03 5.71 -3.73
CA ARG A 56 9.59 7.01 -3.36
C ARG A 56 11.13 7.04 -3.38
N HIS A 57 11.78 5.88 -3.36
CA HIS A 57 13.24 5.75 -3.34
C HIS A 57 13.67 4.37 -3.92
N PRO A 58 14.80 4.26 -4.65
CA PRO A 58 15.27 2.99 -5.21
C PRO A 58 15.56 1.91 -4.14
N SER A 59 15.90 2.29 -2.92
CA SER A 59 16.11 1.34 -1.81
C SER A 59 14.84 0.59 -1.40
N TYR A 60 13.66 1.13 -1.70
CA TYR A 60 12.37 0.51 -1.42
C TYR A 60 11.92 -0.46 -2.51
N ALA A 61 12.39 -0.29 -3.75
CA ALA A 61 12.17 -1.23 -4.84
C ALA A 61 12.87 -2.58 -4.57
N ALA A 62 14.04 -2.55 -3.92
CA ALA A 62 14.72 -3.77 -3.45
C ALA A 62 13.83 -4.57 -2.49
N ALA A 63 13.12 -3.92 -1.56
CA ALA A 63 12.20 -4.61 -0.64
C ALA A 63 11.00 -5.28 -1.35
N ALA A 64 10.59 -4.80 -2.53
CA ALA A 64 9.57 -5.47 -3.34
C ALA A 64 10.12 -6.71 -4.06
N ALA A 65 11.38 -6.68 -4.48
CA ALA A 65 12.06 -7.81 -5.13
C ALA A 65 12.43 -8.92 -4.13
N CYS A 66 12.74 -8.58 -2.88
CA CYS A 66 13.14 -9.56 -1.85
C CYS A 66 11.98 -10.39 -1.25
N ASN A 67 10.73 -10.13 -1.60
CA ASN A 67 9.56 -10.89 -1.12
C ASN A 67 8.88 -11.70 -2.23
N ALA A 68 9.55 -11.87 -3.38
CA ALA A 68 9.09 -12.65 -4.53
C ALA A 68 9.72 -14.05 -4.61
N ASP A 69 10.24 -14.57 -3.49
CA ASP A 69 10.74 -15.94 -3.34
C ASP A 69 9.79 -16.76 -2.45
#